data_AF-A0A415HE60-F1
#
_entry.id   AF-A0A415HE60-F1
#
_cell.length_a   1.000
_cell.length_b   1.000
_cell.length_c   1.000
_cell.angle_alpha   90.00
_cell.angle_beta   90.00
_cell.angle_gamma   90.00
#
_symmetry.space_group_name_H-M   'P 1'
#
loop_
_entity.id
_entity.type
_entity.pdbx_description
1 polymer ?
#
loop_
_entity_poly.entity_id
_entity_poly.type
_entity_poly.pdbx_seq_one_letter_code
_entity_poly.pdbx_strand_id
1 'polypeptide(L)'
;MERSGNFYKAIRLGYILISILIGCMAYNSLYEWQEIEALELGNKKIDELRKEINNINIQMIKFSLLGETILEWNDKDIEHYHARRIYGFVEDDNIRSKRLCERLGMRREGCFKEFVTFINNPNGTPKYEDTRVYSILKKEWNSISAKSITNN
;
A
#
# COMPACT_ATOMS: atom_id res chain seq x y z
N MET A 1 -41.24 -58.48 -24.80
CA MET A 1 -40.50 -57.47 -25.60
C MET A 1 -40.62 -56.04 -25.03
N GLU A 2 -41.62 -55.72 -24.19
CA GLU A 2 -41.76 -54.39 -23.54
C GLU A 2 -40.72 -54.05 -22.45
N ARG A 3 -40.17 -55.06 -21.76
CA ARG A 3 -39.28 -54.85 -20.61
C ARG A 3 -37.93 -54.22 -20.97
N SER A 4 -37.42 -54.46 -22.18
CA SER A 4 -36.16 -53.87 -22.66
C SER A 4 -36.33 -52.39 -23.07
N GLY A 5 -37.50 -52.01 -23.58
CA GLY A 5 -37.82 -50.63 -23.96
C GLY A 5 -37.88 -49.68 -22.76
N ASN A 6 -38.39 -50.16 -21.61
CA ASN A 6 -38.44 -49.35 -20.38
C ASN A 6 -37.05 -49.15 -19.76
N PHE A 7 -36.16 -50.14 -19.89
CA PHE A 7 -34.78 -50.04 -19.40
C PHE A 7 -33.97 -49.00 -20.18
N TYR A 8 -34.08 -49.01 -21.52
CA TYR A 8 -33.45 -48.01 -22.37
C TYR A 8 -33.97 -46.58 -22.11
N LYS A 9 -35.28 -46.43 -21.88
CA LYS A 9 -35.88 -45.14 -21.49
C LYS A 9 -35.32 -44.62 -20.16
N ALA A 10 -35.12 -45.48 -19.17
CA ALA A 10 -34.55 -45.10 -17.87
C ALA A 10 -33.08 -44.64 -17.98
N ILE A 11 -32.26 -45.37 -18.75
CA ILE A 11 -30.86 -44.99 -19.02
C ILE A 11 -30.79 -43.63 -19.72
N ARG A 12 -31.64 -43.42 -20.74
CA ARG A 12 -31.70 -42.14 -21.46
C ARG A 12 -32.08 -40.97 -20.54
N LEU A 13 -33.00 -41.20 -19.61
CA LEU A 13 -33.41 -40.18 -18.63
C LEU A 13 -32.27 -39.83 -17.66
N GLY A 14 -31.48 -40.82 -17.26
CA GLY A 14 -30.28 -40.63 -16.44
C GLY A 14 -29.24 -39.74 -17.10
N TYR A 15 -28.92 -39.98 -18.38
CA TYR A 15 -27.99 -39.13 -19.12
C TYR A 15 -28.51 -37.70 -19.31
N ILE A 16 -29.82 -37.54 -19.52
CA ILE A 16 -30.45 -36.21 -19.59
C ILE A 16 -30.28 -35.48 -18.24
N LEU A 17 -30.55 -36.14 -17.11
CA LEU A 17 -30.37 -35.55 -15.77
C LEU A 17 -28.91 -35.16 -15.50
N ILE A 18 -27.96 -36.02 -15.86
CA ILE A 18 -26.52 -35.72 -15.71
C ILE A 18 -26.12 -34.50 -16.55
N SER A 19 -26.60 -34.41 -17.80
CA SER A 19 -26.32 -33.26 -18.67
C SER A 19 -26.87 -31.95 -18.10
N ILE A 20 -28.05 -31.99 -17.47
CA ILE A 20 -28.66 -30.84 -16.81
C ILE A 20 -27.82 -30.44 -15.59
N LEU A 21 -27.40 -31.41 -14.77
CA LEU A 21 -26.57 -31.14 -13.58
C LEU A 21 -25.22 -30.52 -13.95
N ILE A 22 -24.56 -31.03 -14.99
CA ILE A 22 -23.31 -30.45 -15.50
C ILE A 22 -23.54 -29.04 -16.00
N GLY A 23 -24.63 -28.79 -16.73
CA GLY A 23 -25.01 -27.45 -17.17
C GLY A 23 -25.24 -26.48 -16.02
N CYS A 24 -25.94 -26.91 -14.97
CA CYS A 24 -26.16 -26.09 -13.77
C CYS A 24 -24.86 -25.79 -13.02
N MET A 25 -23.97 -26.77 -12.88
CA MET A 25 -22.65 -26.56 -12.25
C MET A 25 -21.80 -25.59 -13.07
N ALA A 26 -21.76 -25.75 -14.40
CA ALA A 26 -21.04 -24.85 -15.29
C ALA A 26 -21.60 -23.43 -15.25
N TYR A 27 -22.93 -23.28 -15.23
CA TYR A 27 -23.58 -21.98 -15.12
C TYR A 27 -23.22 -21.27 -13.81
N ASN A 28 -23.33 -21.96 -12.67
CA ASN A 28 -22.96 -21.38 -11.37
C ASN A 28 -21.48 -21.00 -11.32
N SER A 29 -20.60 -21.86 -11.82
CA SER A 29 -19.16 -21.56 -11.86
C SER A 29 -18.83 -20.36 -12.75
N LEU A 30 -19.52 -20.20 -13.89
CA LEU A 30 -19.35 -19.02 -14.74
C LEU A 30 -19.88 -17.74 -14.08
N TYR A 31 -21.02 -17.83 -13.39
CA TYR A 31 -21.59 -16.70 -12.64
C TYR A 31 -20.64 -16.26 -11.51
N GLU A 32 -20.14 -17.21 -10.70
CA GLU A 32 -19.16 -16.94 -9.64
C GLU A 32 -17.88 -16.30 -10.20
N TRP A 33 -17.40 -16.78 -11.35
CA TRP A 33 -16.21 -16.21 -12.00
C TRP A 33 -16.40 -14.75 -12.42
N GLN A 34 -17.56 -14.42 -13.01
CA GLN A 34 -17.90 -13.04 -13.36
C GLN A 34 -18.03 -12.12 -12.14
N GLU A 35 -18.63 -12.63 -11.06
CA GLU A 35 -18.75 -11.89 -9.80
C GLU A 35 -17.39 -11.60 -9.17
N ILE A 36 -16.48 -12.59 -9.16
CA ILE A 36 -15.10 -12.43 -8.69
C ILE A 36 -14.36 -11.38 -9.52
N GLU A 37 -14.47 -11.41 -10.84
CA GLU A 37 -13.79 -10.47 -11.73
C GLU A 37 -14.28 -9.02 -11.51
N ALA A 38 -15.59 -8.83 -11.28
CA ALA A 38 -16.15 -7.53 -10.93
C ALA A 38 -15.64 -7.02 -9.57
N LEU A 39 -15.50 -7.91 -8.58
CA LEU A 39 -14.94 -7.58 -7.27
C LEU A 39 -13.45 -7.24 -7.34
N GLU A 40 -12.66 -7.97 -8.14
CA GLU A 40 -11.24 -7.68 -8.35
C GLU A 40 -11.03 -6.30 -8.99
N LEU A 41 -11.84 -5.96 -9.99
CA LEU A 41 -11.78 -4.64 -10.63
C LEU A 41 -12.10 -3.51 -9.64
N GLY A 42 -13.10 -3.71 -8.79
CA GLY A 42 -13.45 -2.78 -7.71
C GLY A 42 -12.30 -2.60 -6.71
N ASN A 43 -11.70 -3.70 -6.26
CA ASN A 43 -10.57 -3.68 -5.34
C ASN A 43 -9.35 -2.96 -5.92
N LYS A 44 -9.03 -3.19 -7.20
CA LYS A 44 -7.94 -2.49 -7.88
C LYS A 44 -8.13 -0.97 -7.89
N LYS A 45 -9.36 -0.51 -8.14
CA LYS A 45 -9.69 0.92 -8.11
C LYS A 45 -9.58 1.51 -6.71
N ILE A 46 -9.96 0.75 -5.68
CA ILE A 46 -9.79 1.15 -4.27
C ILE A 46 -8.30 1.30 -3.94
N ASP A 47 -7.46 0.39 -4.39
CA ASP A 47 -6.01 0.46 -4.16
C ASP A 47 -5.36 1.67 -4.87
N GLU A 48 -5.80 1.99 -6.08
CA GLU A 48 -5.35 3.21 -6.78
C GLU A 48 -5.78 4.49 -6.04
N LEU A 49 -7.02 4.57 -5.60
CA LEU A 49 -7.51 5.71 -4.80
C LEU A 49 -6.76 5.84 -3.47
N ARG A 50 -6.44 4.71 -2.81
CA ARG A 50 -5.62 4.71 -1.59
C ARG A 50 -4.22 5.27 -1.85
N LYS A 51 -3.60 4.93 -2.99
CA LYS A 51 -2.29 5.50 -3.39
C LYS A 51 -2.38 7.01 -3.59
N GLU A 52 -3.44 7.48 -4.24
CA GLU A 52 -3.66 8.91 -4.47
C GLU A 52 -3.87 9.67 -3.16
N ILE A 53 -4.75 9.17 -2.27
CA ILE A 53 -4.98 9.74 -0.94
C ILE A 53 -3.67 9.78 -0.15
N ASN A 54 -2.89 8.68 -0.17
CA ASN A 54 -1.61 8.63 0.52
C ASN A 54 -0.63 9.68 -0.02
N ASN A 55 -0.53 9.82 -1.34
CA ASN A 55 0.33 10.85 -1.96
C ASN A 55 -0.11 12.27 -1.58
N ILE A 56 -1.42 12.55 -1.58
CA ILE A 56 -1.98 13.83 -1.13
C ILE A 56 -1.66 14.07 0.35
N ASN A 57 -1.82 13.07 1.21
CA ASN A 57 -1.49 13.17 2.62
C ASN A 57 0.00 13.46 2.83
N ILE A 58 0.90 12.79 2.11
CA ILE A 58 2.35 13.08 2.16
C ILE A 58 2.63 14.52 1.72
N GLN A 59 1.95 15.02 0.67
CA GLN A 59 2.12 16.41 0.24
C GLN A 59 1.58 17.41 1.26
N MET A 60 0.41 17.13 1.83
CA MET A 60 -0.18 17.95 2.89
C MET A 60 0.72 18.00 4.12
N ILE A 61 1.33 16.87 4.50
CA ILE A 61 2.33 16.78 5.57
C ILE A 61 3.54 17.63 5.25
N LYS A 62 4.10 17.53 4.04
CA LYS A 62 5.24 18.38 3.62
C LYS A 62 4.89 19.85 3.69
N PHE A 63 3.66 20.23 3.33
CA PHE A 63 3.17 21.60 3.41
C PHE A 63 2.98 22.07 4.86
N SER A 64 2.46 21.21 5.74
CA SER A 64 2.33 21.51 7.17
C SER A 64 3.69 21.71 7.84
N LEU A 65 4.65 20.81 7.58
CA LEU A 65 6.03 20.92 8.07
C LEU A 65 6.74 22.14 7.49
N LEU A 66 6.47 22.48 6.22
CA LEU A 66 6.91 23.71 5.60
C LEU A 66 6.37 24.93 6.36
N GLY A 67 5.08 24.94 6.72
CA GLY A 67 4.43 26.02 7.47
C GLY A 67 5.02 26.25 8.87
N GLU A 68 5.35 25.17 9.60
CA GLU A 68 6.08 25.27 10.88
C GLU A 68 7.47 25.90 10.73
N THR A 69 8.10 25.68 9.57
CA THR A 69 9.43 26.21 9.29
C THR A 69 9.37 27.64 8.74
N ILE A 70 8.30 28.02 8.00
CA ILE A 70 8.07 29.34 7.39
C ILE A 70 7.93 30.47 8.43
N LEU A 71 7.40 30.19 9.63
CA LEU A 71 7.28 31.19 10.69
C LEU A 71 8.64 31.80 11.12
N GLU A 72 9.76 31.20 10.74
CA GLU A 72 11.13 31.68 11.01
C GLU A 72 11.86 32.25 9.78
N TRP A 73 11.22 32.40 8.63
CA TRP A 73 11.91 32.67 7.35
C TRP A 73 11.99 34.13 6.93
N ASN A 74 13.06 34.45 6.20
CA ASN A 74 13.21 35.67 5.44
C ASN A 74 13.28 35.33 3.93
N ASP A 75 13.11 36.33 3.05
CA ASP A 75 12.98 36.14 1.58
C ASP A 75 14.11 35.31 0.93
N LYS A 76 15.30 35.27 1.54
CA LYS A 76 16.46 34.48 1.07
C LYS A 76 16.37 32.97 1.38
N ASP A 77 15.57 32.55 2.35
CA ASP A 77 15.47 31.15 2.78
C ASP A 77 14.61 30.30 1.84
N ILE A 78 13.66 30.94 1.13
CA ILE A 78 12.76 30.29 0.16
C ILE A 78 13.55 29.73 -1.02
N GLU A 79 14.56 30.45 -1.49
CA GLU A 79 15.38 30.09 -2.67
C GLU A 79 16.28 28.85 -2.43
N HIS A 80 16.51 28.48 -1.17
CA HIS A 80 17.37 27.36 -0.79
C HIS A 80 16.66 26.23 -0.03
N TYR A 81 15.35 26.35 0.18
CA TYR A 81 14.58 25.45 1.05
C TYR A 81 14.66 23.98 0.61
N HIS A 82 14.51 23.70 -0.70
CA HIS A 82 14.60 22.34 -1.22
C HIS A 82 16.00 21.71 -1.07
N ALA A 83 17.04 22.53 -0.84
CA ALA A 83 18.41 22.06 -0.63
C ALA A 83 18.79 21.94 0.85
N ARG A 84 17.95 22.39 1.80
CA ARG A 84 18.34 22.57 3.21
C ARG A 84 17.95 21.45 4.16
N ARG A 85 16.96 20.60 3.84
CA ARG A 85 16.52 19.48 4.70
C ARG A 85 16.17 18.24 3.87
N ILE A 86 16.63 17.07 4.32
CA ILE A 86 16.25 15.76 3.77
C ILE A 86 15.33 15.08 4.76
N TYR A 87 14.24 14.47 4.28
CA TYR A 87 13.30 13.69 5.08
C TYR A 87 13.41 12.20 4.76
N GLY A 88 13.24 11.36 5.78
CA GLY A 88 13.12 9.91 5.66
C GLY A 88 11.83 9.45 6.34
N PHE A 89 10.99 8.77 5.59
CA PHE A 89 9.76 8.16 6.10
C PHE A 89 10.02 6.66 6.30
N VAL A 90 9.87 6.17 7.51
CA VAL A 90 10.21 4.80 7.89
C VAL A 90 9.10 4.19 8.72
N GLU A 91 8.60 3.02 8.30
CA GLU A 91 7.64 2.22 9.05
C GLU A 91 8.17 1.89 10.46
N ASP A 92 7.29 1.91 11.46
CA ASP A 92 7.66 1.74 12.86
C ASP A 92 8.25 0.36 13.14
N ASP A 93 7.81 -0.68 12.44
CA ASP A 93 8.33 -2.05 12.59
C ASP A 93 9.63 -2.29 11.80
N ASN A 94 9.99 -1.40 10.85
CA ASN A 94 11.20 -1.49 10.05
C ASN A 94 12.45 -1.03 10.82
N ILE A 95 12.88 -1.86 11.77
CA ILE A 95 14.02 -1.61 12.66
C ILE A 95 15.31 -1.33 11.85
N ARG A 96 15.49 -1.97 10.69
CA ARG A 96 16.70 -1.79 9.86
C ARG A 96 16.78 -0.37 9.30
N SER A 97 15.71 0.11 8.69
CA SER A 97 15.65 1.47 8.15
C SER A 97 15.74 2.53 9.25
N LYS A 98 15.14 2.30 10.43
CA LYS A 98 15.29 3.20 11.59
C LYS A 98 16.75 3.36 12.00
N ARG A 99 17.46 2.24 12.14
CA ARG A 99 18.91 2.24 12.45
C ARG A 99 19.73 2.91 11.36
N LEU A 100 19.34 2.79 10.08
CA LEU A 100 20.01 3.49 8.99
C LEU A 100 19.85 5.01 9.12
N CYS A 101 18.63 5.50 9.34
CA CYS A 101 18.37 6.93 9.55
C CYS A 101 19.18 7.48 10.74
N GLU A 102 19.21 6.75 11.86
CA GLU A 102 20.00 7.13 13.04
C GLU A 102 21.51 7.14 12.74
N ARG A 103 22.02 6.13 12.01
CA ARG A 103 23.44 6.07 11.58
C ARG A 103 23.82 7.18 10.61
N LEU A 104 22.89 7.65 9.78
CA LEU A 104 23.08 8.81 8.90
C LEU A 104 23.00 10.14 9.66
N GLY A 105 22.80 10.11 10.98
CA GLY A 105 22.70 11.29 11.84
C GLY A 105 21.36 12.01 11.72
N MET A 106 20.34 11.36 11.15
CA MET A 106 19.00 11.94 11.07
C MET A 106 18.30 11.90 12.43
N ARG A 107 17.58 12.96 12.77
CA ARG A 107 16.78 13.08 14.00
C ARG A 107 15.34 12.69 13.74
N ARG A 108 14.68 12.07 14.72
CA ARG A 108 13.23 11.78 14.66
C ARG A 108 12.45 13.07 14.92
N GLU A 109 11.64 13.49 13.95
CA GLU A 109 10.80 14.69 14.05
C GLU A 109 9.36 14.36 14.45
N GLY A 110 8.85 13.17 14.09
CA GLY A 110 7.46 12.82 14.37
C GLY A 110 7.14 11.34 14.10
N CYS A 111 5.89 10.99 14.38
CA CYS A 111 5.32 9.68 14.08
C CYS A 111 3.86 9.86 13.65
N PHE A 112 3.53 9.42 12.44
CA PHE A 112 2.15 9.30 11.97
C PHE A 112 1.58 8.00 12.48
N LYS A 113 0.51 8.09 13.27
CA LYS A 113 -0.21 6.93 13.77
C LYS A 113 -1.15 6.40 12.69
N GLU A 114 -1.21 5.08 12.55
CA GLU A 114 -2.14 4.42 11.62
C GLU A 114 -2.06 4.98 10.18
N PHE A 115 -0.85 5.18 9.68
CA PHE A 115 -0.61 5.56 8.30
C PHE A 115 -0.93 4.37 7.38
N VAL A 116 -1.70 4.57 6.31
CA VAL A 116 -2.11 3.47 5.43
C VAL A 116 -0.91 2.93 4.65
N THR A 117 -0.72 1.61 4.66
CA THR A 117 0.30 0.96 3.81
C THR A 117 -0.29 0.56 2.46
N PHE A 118 0.58 0.26 1.50
CA PHE A 118 0.17 -0.35 0.23
C PHE A 118 -0.11 -1.85 0.33
N ILE A 119 -0.05 -2.42 1.54
CA ILE A 119 -0.21 -3.84 1.82
C ILE A 119 -1.52 -4.04 2.58
N ASN A 120 -2.30 -5.04 2.19
CA ASN A 120 -3.49 -5.44 2.93
C ASN A 120 -3.13 -6.58 3.91
N ASN A 121 -3.88 -6.67 4.99
CA ASN A 121 -3.83 -7.83 5.88
C ASN A 121 -4.28 -9.10 5.13
N PRO A 122 -3.98 -10.31 5.65
CA PRO A 122 -4.41 -11.57 5.02
C PRO A 122 -5.91 -11.71 4.80
N ASN A 123 -6.73 -10.96 5.54
CA ASN A 123 -8.18 -10.90 5.44
C ASN A 123 -8.69 -9.82 4.46
N GLY A 124 -7.81 -9.14 3.72
CA GLY A 124 -8.13 -8.10 2.75
C GLY A 124 -8.38 -6.70 3.34
N THR A 125 -8.32 -6.51 4.66
CA THR A 125 -8.47 -5.17 5.25
C THR A 125 -7.19 -4.34 5.07
N PRO A 126 -7.29 -3.01 4.90
CA PRO A 126 -6.10 -2.16 4.84
C PRO A 126 -5.25 -2.33 6.10
N LYS A 127 -3.94 -2.50 5.91
CA LYS A 127 -2.98 -2.53 7.02
C LYS A 127 -2.57 -1.10 7.33
N TYR A 128 -2.93 -0.66 8.53
CA TYR A 128 -2.51 0.62 9.08
C TYR A 128 -1.24 0.41 9.91
N GLU A 129 -0.22 1.19 9.62
CA GLU A 129 1.06 1.14 10.32
C GLU A 129 1.51 2.53 10.71
N ASP A 130 2.22 2.60 11.83
CA ASP A 130 2.83 3.85 12.23
C ASP A 130 4.02 4.16 11.32
N THR A 131 4.11 5.40 10.82
CA THR A 131 5.25 5.87 10.02
C THR A 131 6.02 6.94 10.76
N ARG A 132 7.27 6.67 11.10
CA ARG A 132 8.19 7.65 11.69
C ARG A 132 8.74 8.58 10.63
N VAL A 133 8.85 9.86 11.00
CA VAL A 133 9.51 10.88 10.19
C VAL A 133 10.87 11.18 10.81
N TYR A 134 11.91 10.97 10.02
CA TYR A 134 13.27 11.41 10.31
C TYR A 134 13.63 12.58 9.41
N SER A 135 14.50 13.46 9.87
CA SER A 135 15.05 14.52 9.03
C SER A 135 16.52 14.80 9.36
N ILE A 136 17.23 15.40 8.42
CA ILE A 136 18.54 16.00 8.65
C ILE A 136 18.67 17.29 7.87
N LEU A 137 19.25 18.31 8.49
CA LEU A 137 19.56 19.59 7.86
C LEU A 137 20.91 19.52 7.12
N LYS A 138 21.04 20.29 6.05
CA LYS A 138 22.28 20.43 5.27
C LYS A 138 23.49 20.80 6.16
N LYS A 139 23.29 21.65 7.16
CA LYS A 139 24.35 22.05 8.11
C LYS A 139 24.81 20.88 9.00
N GLU A 140 23.89 20.02 9.40
CA GLU A 140 24.16 18.83 10.23
C GLU A 140 24.90 17.79 9.40
N TRP A 141 24.42 17.53 8.17
CA TRP A 141 25.08 16.66 7.21
C TRP A 141 26.52 17.09 6.92
N ASN A 142 26.73 18.37 6.60
CA ASN A 142 28.07 18.90 6.33
C ASN A 142 29.00 18.77 7.53
N SER A 143 28.48 18.95 8.75
CA SER A 143 29.27 18.79 9.98
C SER A 143 29.70 17.35 10.22
N ILE A 144 28.82 16.39 9.93
CA ILE A 144 29.11 14.95 10.03
C ILE A 144 30.13 14.53 8.96
N SER A 145 29.92 14.96 7.72
CA SER A 145 30.83 14.69 6.61
C SER A 145 32.23 15.25 6.87
N ALA A 146 32.32 16.49 7.36
CA ALA A 146 33.60 17.10 7.73
C ALA A 146 34.34 16.31 8.83
N LYS A 147 33.63 15.86 9.89
CA LYS A 147 34.22 15.02 10.95
C LYS A 147 34.69 13.66 10.44
N SER A 148 33.99 13.07 9.46
CA SER A 148 34.38 11.78 8.89
C SER A 148 35.64 11.86 8.02
N ILE A 149 35.93 13.02 7.44
CA ILE A 149 37.12 13.26 6.61
C ILE A 149 38.35 13.53 7.48
N THR A 150 38.19 14.17 8.64
CA THR A 150 39.31 14.50 9.54
C THR A 150 39.75 13.34 10.45
N ASN A 151 38.94 12.28 10.56
CA ASN A 151 39.20 11.11 11.41
C ASN A 151 39.72 9.88 10.62
N ASN A 152 40.07 10.07 9.34
CA ASN A 152 40.79 9.11 8.49
C ASN A 152 42.20 9.64 8.21
#